data_AF-A0A533XAE6-F1
#
_entry.id   AF-A0A533XAE6-F1
#
_cell.length_a   1.000
_cell.length_b   1.000
_cell.length_c   1.000
_cell.angle_alpha   90.00
_cell.angle_beta   90.00
_cell.angle_gamma   90.00
#
_symmetry.space_group_name_H-M   'P 1'
#
loop_
_entity.id
_entity.type
_entity.pdbx_description
1 polymer ?
#
loop_
_entity_poly.entity_id
_entity_poly.type
_entity_poly.pdbx_seq_one_letter_code
_entity_poly.pdbx_strand_id
1 'polypeptide(L)'
;MNVKHKLSSISRDRRTAALTGRADRVMEARVRLTQKTLENCGLLVEYVRKFSEPIARDMEIKHNRLLREFEHIREVDSPNAFHEWIRSNVVPVVRQSEQAASLAATVLKKSQGEKIDFHRWAKRQTR
;
A
#
# COMPACT_ATOMS: atom_id res chain seq x y z
N MET A 1 -0.33 9.58 -15.97
CA MET A 1 -1.49 9.38 -15.07
C MET A 1 -1.01 9.11 -13.65
N ASN A 2 -1.40 9.96 -12.69
CA ASN A 2 -0.98 9.88 -11.28
C ASN A 2 -1.66 8.70 -10.53
N VAL A 3 -0.91 7.98 -9.70
CA VAL A 3 -1.35 6.83 -8.87
C VAL A 3 -2.59 7.17 -8.03
N LYS A 4 -2.66 8.39 -7.49
CA LYS A 4 -3.81 8.90 -6.73
C LYS A 4 -5.09 8.85 -7.57
N HIS A 5 -5.03 9.27 -8.84
CA HIS A 5 -6.19 9.21 -9.73
C HIS A 5 -6.61 7.77 -10.05
N LYS A 6 -5.66 6.84 -10.21
CA LYS A 6 -5.95 5.42 -10.43
C LYS A 6 -6.67 4.80 -9.21
N LEU A 7 -6.16 5.04 -7.99
CA LEU A 7 -6.78 4.56 -6.75
C LEU A 7 -8.18 5.16 -6.54
N SER A 8 -8.35 6.47 -6.80
CA SER A 8 -9.65 7.13 -6.70
C SER A 8 -10.66 6.64 -7.76
N SER A 9 -10.19 6.21 -8.94
CA SER A 9 -11.07 5.58 -9.94
C SER A 9 -11.56 4.21 -9.46
N ILE A 10 -10.63 3.34 -9.07
CA ILE A 10 -10.95 1.98 -8.60
C ILE A 10 -11.90 2.00 -7.40
N SER A 11 -11.71 2.95 -6.47
CA SER A 11 -12.60 3.13 -5.32
C SER A 11 -14.02 3.54 -5.70
N ARG A 12 -14.17 4.43 -6.69
CA ARG A 12 -15.49 4.83 -7.22
C ARG A 12 -16.18 3.67 -7.92
N ASP A 13 -15.45 2.94 -8.76
CA ASP A 13 -15.97 1.78 -9.48
C ASP A 13 -16.49 0.70 -8.51
N ARG A 14 -15.73 0.43 -7.43
CA ARG A 14 -16.15 -0.47 -6.35
C ARG A 14 -17.43 0.00 -5.66
N ARG A 15 -17.54 1.31 -5.36
CA ARG A 15 -18.72 1.89 -4.70
C ARG A 15 -19.96 1.76 -5.58
N THR A 16 -19.83 2.07 -6.87
CA THR A 16 -20.91 1.91 -7.84
C THR A 16 -21.34 0.45 -7.95
N ALA A 17 -20.40 -0.48 -8.07
CA ALA A 17 -20.69 -1.91 -8.15
C ALA A 17 -21.47 -2.41 -6.92
N ALA A 18 -21.06 -1.99 -5.72
CA ALA A 18 -21.73 -2.35 -4.47
C ALA A 18 -23.17 -1.82 -4.39
N LEU A 19 -23.40 -0.58 -4.84
CA LEU A 19 -24.75 0.02 -4.88
C LEU A 19 -25.66 -0.66 -5.91
N THR A 20 -25.09 -1.24 -6.97
CA THR A 20 -25.83 -1.91 -8.05
C THR A 20 -26.00 -3.42 -7.85
N GLY A 21 -25.58 -3.98 -6.71
CA GLY A 21 -25.70 -5.41 -6.42
C GLY A 21 -24.79 -6.33 -7.26
N ARG A 22 -23.74 -5.78 -7.91
CA ARG A 22 -22.81 -6.54 -8.76
C ARG A 22 -21.61 -7.05 -7.95
N ALA A 23 -21.83 -8.15 -7.22
CA ALA A 23 -20.84 -8.72 -6.30
C ALA A 23 -19.52 -9.13 -6.98
N ASP A 24 -19.62 -9.68 -8.19
CA ASP A 24 -18.52 -10.00 -9.10
C ASP A 24 -17.61 -8.79 -9.35
N ARG A 25 -18.20 -7.65 -9.72
CA ARG A 25 -17.46 -6.42 -10.00
C ARG A 25 -16.87 -5.77 -8.75
N VAL A 26 -17.50 -5.97 -7.60
CA VAL A 26 -16.93 -5.54 -6.31
C VAL A 26 -15.66 -6.34 -6.00
N MET A 27 -15.67 -7.66 -6.21
CA MET A 27 -14.50 -8.51 -5.98
C MET A 27 -13.38 -8.18 -6.97
N GLU A 28 -13.69 -8.03 -8.26
CA GLU A 28 -12.73 -7.62 -9.28
C GLU A 28 -12.06 -6.27 -8.93
N ALA A 29 -12.85 -5.27 -8.53
CA ALA A 29 -12.33 -3.97 -8.13
C ALA A 29 -11.44 -4.06 -6.88
N ARG A 30 -11.76 -4.95 -5.92
CA ARG A 30 -10.93 -5.20 -4.72
C ARG A 30 -9.59 -5.82 -5.12
N VAL A 31 -9.59 -6.83 -5.98
CA VAL A 31 -8.37 -7.46 -6.49
C VAL A 31 -7.48 -6.43 -7.19
N ARG A 32 -8.05 -5.63 -8.09
CA ARG A 32 -7.32 -4.57 -8.80
C ARG A 32 -6.74 -3.50 -7.85
N LEU A 33 -7.48 -3.10 -6.82
CA LEU A 33 -7.00 -2.15 -5.82
C LEU A 33 -5.81 -2.72 -5.03
N THR A 34 -5.91 -3.98 -4.60
CA THR A 34 -4.86 -4.64 -3.85
C THR A 34 -3.61 -4.82 -4.70
N GLN A 35 -3.75 -5.21 -5.96
CA GLN A 35 -2.63 -5.30 -6.90
C GLN A 35 -1.89 -3.97 -7.02
N LYS A 36 -2.61 -2.85 -7.20
CA LYS A 36 -1.99 -1.51 -7.24
C LYS A 36 -1.34 -1.09 -5.93
N THR A 37 -1.91 -1.51 -4.81
CA THR A 37 -1.32 -1.28 -3.49
C THR A 37 0.01 -2.02 -3.36
N LEU A 38 0.07 -3.28 -3.77
CA LEU A 38 1.30 -4.08 -3.75
C LEU A 38 2.35 -3.52 -4.70
N GLU A 39 1.99 -3.15 -5.93
CA GLU A 39 2.89 -2.46 -6.86
C GLU A 39 3.50 -1.20 -6.23
N ASN A 40 2.69 -0.41 -5.50
CA ASN A 40 3.17 0.78 -4.82
C ASN A 40 4.15 0.45 -3.68
N CYS A 41 3.92 -0.62 -2.91
CA CYS A 41 4.88 -1.09 -1.91
C CYS A 41 6.24 -1.44 -2.55
N GLY A 42 6.25 -2.10 -3.70
CA GLY A 42 7.48 -2.39 -4.45
C GLY A 42 8.23 -1.10 -4.86
N LEU A 43 7.51 -0.07 -5.33
CA LEU A 43 8.13 1.22 -5.63
C LEU A 43 8.74 1.90 -4.38
N LEU A 44 8.10 1.74 -3.21
CA LEU A 44 8.63 2.27 -1.95
C LEU A 44 9.89 1.52 -1.50
N VAL A 45 9.99 0.21 -1.75
CA VAL A 45 11.23 -0.56 -1.54
C VAL A 45 12.37 0.05 -2.33
N GLU A 46 12.19 0.25 -3.64
CA GLU A 46 13.21 0.84 -4.52
C GLU A 46 13.61 2.25 -4.09
N TYR A 47 12.64 3.04 -3.62
CA TYR A 47 12.91 4.37 -3.08
C TYR A 47 13.75 4.30 -1.81
N VAL A 48 13.35 3.48 -0.84
CA VAL A 48 14.05 3.33 0.45
C VAL A 48 15.45 2.76 0.25
N ARG A 49 15.64 1.86 -0.74
CA ARG A 49 16.94 1.25 -1.07
C ARG A 49 18.04 2.28 -1.33
N LYS A 50 17.68 3.43 -1.92
CA LYS A 50 18.61 4.55 -2.16
C LYS A 50 19.16 5.20 -0.88
N PHE A 51 18.54 4.95 0.26
CA PHE A 51 18.90 5.53 1.56
C PHE A 51 19.31 4.50 2.59
N SER A 52 18.74 3.28 2.53
CA SER A 52 19.04 2.20 3.47
C SER A 52 18.74 0.83 2.85
N GLU A 53 19.80 0.14 2.42
CA GLU A 53 19.74 -1.23 1.90
C GLU A 53 19.13 -2.23 2.93
N PRO A 54 19.52 -2.21 4.23
CA PRO A 54 18.96 -3.17 5.19
C PRO A 54 17.44 -3.04 5.36
N ILE A 55 16.93 -1.80 5.44
CA ILE A 55 15.49 -1.54 5.57
C ILE A 55 14.76 -1.94 4.29
N ALA A 56 15.33 -1.63 3.12
CA ALA A 56 14.73 -2.01 1.84
C ALA A 56 14.63 -3.53 1.68
N ARG A 57 15.67 -4.28 2.08
CA ARG A 57 15.67 -5.75 2.06
C ARG A 57 14.58 -6.34 2.95
N ASP A 58 14.40 -5.81 4.16
CA ASP A 58 13.32 -6.26 5.06
C ASP A 58 11.93 -5.99 4.47
N MET A 59 11.74 -4.82 3.85
CA MET A 59 10.51 -4.48 3.14
C MET A 59 10.27 -5.40 1.93
N GLU A 60 11.32 -5.71 1.17
CA GLU A 60 11.27 -6.58 0.00
C GLU A 60 10.87 -8.02 0.36
N ILE A 61 11.42 -8.57 1.44
CA ILE A 61 11.05 -9.90 1.95
C ILE A 61 9.55 -9.98 2.25
N LYS A 62 9.01 -8.96 2.94
CA LYS A 62 7.59 -8.87 3.26
C LYS A 62 6.73 -8.66 2.01
N HIS A 63 7.16 -7.81 1.10
CA HIS A 63 6.48 -7.56 -0.16
C HIS A 63 6.37 -8.83 -1.02
N ASN A 64 7.48 -9.55 -1.18
CA ASN A 64 7.53 -10.81 -1.94
C ASN A 64 6.66 -11.90 -1.32
N ARG A 65 6.59 -11.95 0.02
CA ARG A 65 5.64 -12.83 0.72
C ARG A 65 4.19 -12.47 0.36
N LEU A 66 3.82 -11.20 0.44
CA LEU A 66 2.47 -10.76 0.09
C LEU A 66 2.11 -11.01 -1.37
N LEU A 67 3.04 -10.87 -2.30
CA LEU A 67 2.81 -11.19 -3.71
C LEU A 67 2.43 -12.68 -3.89
N ARG A 68 3.15 -13.59 -3.23
CA ARG A 68 2.83 -15.03 -3.28
C ARG A 68 1.46 -15.34 -2.67
N GLU A 69 1.16 -14.75 -1.51
CA GLU A 69 -0.14 -14.93 -0.86
C GLU A 69 -1.28 -14.33 -1.70
N PHE A 70 -1.02 -13.22 -2.40
CA PHE A 70 -2.00 -12.55 -3.26
C PHE A 70 -2.43 -13.42 -4.44
N GLU A 71 -1.49 -14.10 -5.09
CA GLU A 71 -1.80 -15.02 -6.19
C GLU A 71 -2.73 -16.14 -5.75
N HIS A 72 -2.60 -16.62 -4.51
CA HIS A 72 -3.48 -17.65 -3.98
C HIS A 72 -4.84 -17.09 -3.55
N ILE A 73 -4.86 -16.01 -2.76
CA ILE A 73 -6.10 -15.49 -2.17
C ILE A 73 -7.03 -14.85 -3.21
N ARG A 74 -6.51 -14.38 -4.35
CA ARG A 74 -7.34 -13.83 -5.44
C ARG A 74 -8.13 -14.91 -6.20
N GLU A 75 -7.70 -16.16 -6.12
CA GLU A 75 -8.37 -17.31 -6.73
C GLU A 75 -9.43 -17.91 -5.80
N VAL A 76 -9.36 -17.60 -4.50
CA VAL A 76 -10.35 -18.01 -3.51
C VAL A 76 -11.62 -17.17 -3.69
N ASP A 77 -12.74 -17.83 -4.02
CA ASP A 77 -14.07 -17.20 -4.15
C ASP A 77 -14.73 -16.92 -2.79
N SER A 78 -14.00 -16.26 -1.90
CA SER A 78 -14.49 -15.84 -0.58
C SER A 78 -14.12 -14.38 -0.31
N PRO A 79 -15.09 -13.45 -0.51
CA PRO A 79 -14.87 -12.03 -0.24
C PRO A 79 -14.46 -11.73 1.21
N ASN A 80 -14.88 -12.57 2.16
CA ASN A 80 -14.53 -12.43 3.58
C ASN A 80 -13.08 -12.85 3.84
N ALA A 81 -12.64 -13.97 3.28
CA ALA A 81 -11.25 -14.42 3.38
C ALA A 81 -10.31 -13.38 2.74
N PHE A 82 -10.68 -12.84 1.59
CA PHE A 82 -9.93 -11.78 0.93
C PHE A 82 -9.85 -10.50 1.78
N HIS A 83 -10.97 -10.09 2.40
CA HIS A 83 -10.99 -8.93 3.28
C HIS A 83 -10.12 -9.11 4.53
N GLU A 84 -10.22 -10.26 5.18
CA GLU A 84 -9.43 -10.54 6.38
C GLU A 84 -7.93 -10.63 6.05
N TRP A 85 -7.59 -11.24 4.91
CA TRP A 85 -6.20 -11.27 4.44
C TRP A 85 -5.65 -9.85 4.20
N ILE A 86 -6.42 -8.96 3.56
CA ILE A 86 -6.02 -7.54 3.41
C ILE A 86 -5.77 -6.90 4.76
N ARG A 87 -6.71 -7.06 5.70
CA ARG A 87 -6.68 -6.41 7.01
C ARG A 87 -5.47 -6.86 7.82
N SER A 88 -5.20 -8.16 7.82
CA SER A 88 -4.20 -8.78 8.68
C SER A 88 -2.79 -8.80 8.06
N ASN A 89 -2.66 -8.75 6.73
CA ASN A 89 -1.36 -8.88 6.06
C ASN A 89 -0.98 -7.63 5.26
N VAL A 90 -1.88 -7.12 4.41
CA VAL A 90 -1.55 -6.01 3.49
C VAL A 90 -1.45 -4.67 4.22
N VAL A 91 -2.45 -4.33 5.05
CA VAL A 91 -2.51 -3.03 5.74
C VAL A 91 -1.27 -2.75 6.61
N PRO A 92 -0.77 -3.70 7.42
CA PRO A 92 0.45 -3.49 8.21
C PRO A 92 1.68 -3.18 7.36
N VAL A 93 1.89 -3.92 6.27
CA VAL A 93 3.06 -3.74 5.39
C VAL A 93 3.00 -2.42 4.64
N VAL A 94 1.81 -2.00 4.18
CA VAL A 94 1.63 -0.68 3.56
C VAL A 94 2.01 0.43 4.53
N ARG A 95 1.49 0.40 5.77
CA ARG A 95 1.79 1.40 6.79
C ARG A 95 3.29 1.46 7.10
N GLN A 96 3.94 0.31 7.24
CA GLN A 96 5.38 0.25 7.47
C GLN A 96 6.18 0.82 6.28
N SER A 97 5.78 0.49 5.06
CA SER A 97 6.46 0.97 3.85
C SER A 97 6.34 2.48 3.71
N GLU A 98 5.15 3.05 3.99
CA GLU A 98 4.92 4.49 3.98
C GLU A 98 5.72 5.22 5.06
N GLN A 99 5.83 4.64 6.27
CA GLN A 99 6.66 5.18 7.34
C GLN A 99 8.14 5.23 6.94
N ALA A 100 8.68 4.12 6.42
CA ALA A 100 10.07 4.05 5.98
C ALA A 100 10.36 5.06 4.86
N ALA A 101 9.48 5.16 3.86
CA ALA A 101 9.61 6.13 2.78
C ALA A 101 9.50 7.58 3.28
N SER A 102 8.60 7.86 4.23
CA SER A 102 8.49 9.18 4.84
C SER A 102 9.78 9.57 5.59
N LEU A 103 10.39 8.63 6.32
CA LEU A 103 11.67 8.85 6.99
C LEU A 103 12.79 9.11 5.98
N ALA A 104 12.89 8.31 4.92
CA ALA A 104 13.87 8.53 3.86
C ALA A 104 13.71 9.91 3.19
N ALA A 105 12.48 10.32 2.86
CA ALA A 105 12.20 11.65 2.33
C ALA A 105 12.55 12.78 3.32
N THR A 106 12.35 12.53 4.61
CA THR A 106 12.71 13.48 5.67
C THR A 106 14.22 13.62 5.76
N VAL A 107 14.99 12.53 5.73
CA VAL A 107 16.46 12.57 5.72
C VAL A 107 16.99 13.36 4.52
N LEU A 108 16.42 13.15 3.32
CA LEU A 108 16.79 13.90 2.11
C LEU A 108 16.56 15.40 2.26
N LYS A 109 15.41 15.81 2.81
CA LYS A 109 15.13 17.24 3.04
C LYS A 109 16.12 17.87 4.00
N LYS A 110 16.55 17.12 5.02
CA LYS A 110 17.53 17.60 6.00
C LYS A 110 18.88 17.77 5.36
N SER A 111 19.31 16.82 4.51
CA SER A 111 20.58 16.94 3.78
C SER A 111 20.59 18.10 2.79
N GLN A 112 19.42 18.54 2.32
CA GLN A 112 19.23 19.73 1.49
C GLN A 112 19.13 21.04 2.29
N GLY A 113 19.26 21.00 3.62
CA GLY A 113 19.23 22.18 4.48
C GLY A 113 17.83 22.67 4.87
N GLU A 114 16.76 21.92 4.55
CA GLU A 114 15.41 22.28 5.00
C GLU A 114 15.25 22.07 6.51
N LYS A 115 14.53 22.99 7.18
CA LYS A 115 14.10 22.78 8.58
C LYS A 115 13.01 21.71 8.64
N ILE A 116 13.23 20.69 9.46
CA ILE A 116 12.34 19.55 9.57
C ILE A 116 11.60 19.53 10.91
N ASP A 117 10.28 19.31 10.84
CA ASP A 117 9.47 18.89 11.98
C ASP A 117 9.24 17.37 11.91
N PHE A 118 10.05 16.62 12.66
CA PHE A 118 9.96 15.16 12.76
C PHE A 118 8.65 14.67 13.39
N HIS A 119 7.92 15.55 14.09
CA HIS A 119 6.67 15.20 14.77
C HIS A 119 5.42 15.42 13.90
N ARG A 120 5.57 16.03 12.71
CA ARG A 120 4.46 16.35 11.82
C ARG A 120 3.71 15.11 11.32
N TRP A 121 4.39 13.95 11.25
CA TRP A 121 3.79 12.68 10.86
C TRP A 121 2.98 12.04 12.01
N ALA A 122 3.48 12.06 13.24
CA ALA A 122 2.77 11.55 14.42
C ALA A 122 1.43 12.27 14.64
N LYS A 123 1.37 13.58 14.37
CA LYS A 123 0.14 14.40 14.45
C LYS A 123 -0.93 14.04 13.41
N ARG A 124 -0.60 13.30 12.34
CA ARG A 124 -1.59 12.88 11.31
C ARG A 124 -2.28 11.57 11.64
N GLN A 125 -1.75 10.75 12.54
CA GLN A 125 -2.35 9.46 12.91
C GLN A 125 -3.39 9.56 14.04
N THR A 126 -3.49 10.72 14.70
CA THR A 126 -4.42 11.00 15.81
C THR A 126 -5.67 11.79 15.39
N ARG A 127 -5.95 11.88 14.08
CA ARG A 127 -7.16 12.52 13.53
C ARG A 127 -8.00 11.53 12.75
#